data_AF-A0AB36XUU5-F1
#
_entry.id   AF-A0AB36XUU5-F1
#
_cell.length_a   1.000
_cell.length_b   1.000
_cell.length_c   1.000
_cell.angle_alpha   90.00
_cell.angle_beta   90.00
_cell.angle_gamma   90.00
#
_symmetry.space_group_name_H-M   'P 1'
#
loop_
_entity.id
_entity.type
_entity.pdbx_description
1 polymer ?
#
loop_
_entity_poly.entity_id
_entity_poly.type
_entity_poly.pdbx_seq_one_letter_code
_entity_poly.pdbx_strand_id
1 'polypeptide(L)'
;VATSSLDLGVDWGDVDCVIQMGAPKGSSRLLQRIGRSNHRLDEPSEAIVVPGNRFEYLEARAALDAIEAGELDADVFRMGALDVLAQHVMACACA
;
A
#
# COMPACT_ATOMS: atom_id res chain seq x y z
N VAL A 1 11.74 10.68 -0.01
CA VAL A 1 10.36 11.02 -0.46
C VAL A 1 10.04 10.15 -1.66
N ALA A 2 8.94 9.41 -1.62
CA ALA A 2 8.54 8.51 -2.70
C ALA A 2 7.02 8.49 -2.85
N THR A 3 6.55 8.04 -4.02
CA THR A 3 5.14 7.72 -4.27
C THR A 3 4.92 6.21 -4.04
N SER A 4 4.06 5.54 -4.80
CA SER A 4 3.86 4.09 -4.71
C SER A 4 5.01 3.25 -5.27
N SER A 5 6.06 3.88 -5.82
CA SER A 5 7.21 3.17 -6.37
C SER A 5 8.01 2.39 -5.33
N LEU A 6 7.93 2.79 -4.05
CA LEU A 6 8.56 2.07 -2.94
C LEU A 6 7.63 1.07 -2.24
N ASP A 7 6.38 0.93 -2.69
CA ASP A 7 5.47 -0.10 -2.16
C ASP A 7 5.91 -1.52 -2.63
N LEU A 8 6.72 -1.60 -3.69
CA LEU A 8 7.22 -2.83 -4.31
C LEU A 8 8.49 -3.36 -3.63
N GLY A 9 8.38 -3.86 -2.40
CA GLY A 9 9.31 -4.86 -1.84
C GLY A 9 10.79 -4.50 -1.68
N VAL A 10 11.23 -3.30 -2.07
CA VAL A 10 12.62 -2.87 -1.94
C VAL A 10 12.92 -2.67 -0.47
N ASP A 11 13.92 -3.41 0.03
CA ASP A 11 14.40 -3.32 1.39
C ASP A 11 15.45 -2.20 1.49
N TRP A 12 15.17 -1.20 2.32
CA TRP A 12 16.08 -0.11 2.64
C TRP A 12 16.45 -0.27 4.10
N GLY A 13 17.59 -0.91 4.36
CA GLY A 13 17.91 -1.49 5.68
C GLY A 13 18.12 -0.53 6.86
N ASP A 14 17.99 0.79 6.66
CA ASP A 14 18.15 1.83 7.70
C ASP A 14 16.97 2.84 7.66
N VAL A 15 15.75 2.36 7.43
CA VAL A 15 14.55 3.21 7.58
C VAL A 15 13.94 2.93 8.95
N ASP A 16 14.02 3.92 9.83
CA ASP A 16 13.50 3.76 11.19
C ASP A 16 12.06 4.27 11.33
N CYS A 17 11.58 5.11 10.40
CA CYS A 17 10.24 5.70 10.47
C CYS A 17 9.71 6.04 9.07
N VAL A 18 8.42 5.76 8.85
CA VAL A 18 7.70 6.12 7.61
C VAL A 18 6.75 7.29 7.86
N ILE A 19 6.89 8.36 7.09
CA ILE A 19 5.95 9.49 7.13
C ILE A 19 4.97 9.36 5.96
N GLN A 20 3.72 9.00 6.26
CA GLN A 20 2.64 8.91 5.30
C GLN A 20 1.96 10.28 5.16
N MET A 21 2.18 10.94 4.02
CA MET A 21 1.52 12.19 3.69
C MET A 21 0.15 11.94 3.06
N GLY A 22 -0.87 12.61 3.59
CA GLY A 22 -2.25 12.53 3.13
C GLY A 22 -2.92 11.20 3.47
N ALA A 23 -4.11 10.99 2.90
CA ALA A 23 -4.90 9.82 3.23
C ALA A 23 -4.29 8.49 2.73
N PRO A 24 -4.27 7.44 3.57
CA PRO A 24 -3.95 6.08 3.16
C PRO A 24 -5.10 5.52 2.33
N LYS A 25 -4.84 5.22 1.05
CA LYS A 25 -5.80 4.70 0.07
C LYS A 25 -6.18 3.22 0.32
N GLY A 26 -6.39 2.83 1.58
CA GLY A 26 -6.64 1.47 2.05
C GLY A 26 -5.72 1.03 3.19
N SER A 27 -6.20 0.09 4.02
CA SER A 27 -5.46 -0.45 5.18
C SER A 27 -4.27 -1.31 4.73
N SER A 28 -4.43 -2.10 3.68
CA SER A 28 -3.38 -3.00 3.16
C SER A 28 -2.18 -2.21 2.64
N ARG A 29 -2.44 -1.12 1.91
CA ARG A 29 -1.38 -0.23 1.42
C ARG A 29 -0.65 0.49 2.54
N LEU A 30 -1.40 0.97 3.54
CA LEU A 30 -0.80 1.61 4.70
C LEU A 30 0.11 0.62 5.43
N LEU A 31 -0.38 -0.58 5.72
CA LEU A 31 0.40 -1.61 6.40
C LEU A 31 1.68 -2.00 5.64
N GLN A 32 1.60 -2.17 4.32
CA GLN A 32 2.77 -2.46 3.47
C GLN A 32 3.83 -1.35 3.52
N ARG A 33 3.40 -0.08 3.63
CA ARG A 33 4.30 1.07 3.75
C ARG A 33 4.92 1.15 5.12
N ILE A 34 4.11 1.03 6.18
CA ILE A 34 4.60 1.05 7.57
C ILE A 34 5.64 -0.04 7.77
N GLY A 35 5.41 -1.24 7.22
CA GLY A 35 6.35 -2.36 7.25
C GLY A 35 7.72 -2.11 6.60
N ARG A 36 7.97 -0.93 6.00
CA ARG A 36 9.29 -0.50 5.53
C ARG A 36 10.14 0.15 6.62
N SER A 37 9.51 0.64 7.69
CA SER A 37 10.23 1.04 8.89
C SER A 37 10.58 -0.19 9.71
N ASN A 38 11.82 -0.24 10.19
CA ASN A 38 12.34 -1.32 11.02
C ASN A 38 12.02 -2.69 10.42
N HIS A 39 12.37 -2.90 9.14
CA HIS A 39 12.07 -4.12 8.36
C HIS A 39 12.87 -5.33 8.87
N ARG A 40 12.66 -5.69 10.13
CA ARG A 40 13.38 -6.70 10.93
C ARG A 40 12.37 -7.47 11.76
N LEU A 41 12.70 -8.72 12.09
CA LEU A 41 11.79 -9.60 12.85
C LEU A 41 11.50 -9.10 14.27
N ASP A 42 12.47 -8.44 14.90
CA ASP A 42 12.44 -8.14 16.34
C ASP A 42 12.24 -6.65 16.64
N GLU A 43 11.92 -5.83 15.64
CA GLU A 43 11.75 -4.39 15.80
C GLU A 43 10.37 -3.96 15.28
N PRO A 44 9.59 -3.17 16.05
CA PRO A 44 8.27 -2.72 15.60
C PRO A 44 8.41 -1.67 14.50
N SER A 45 7.61 -1.78 13.45
CA SER A 45 7.53 -0.73 12.44
C SER A 45 6.90 0.55 12.99
N GLU A 46 7.53 1.68 12.73
CA GLU A 46 7.07 3.01 13.12
C GLU A 46 6.60 3.84 11.92
N ALA A 47 5.50 4.55 12.11
CA ALA A 47 5.02 5.50 11.13
C ALA A 47 4.24 6.67 11.72
N ILE A 48 4.29 7.79 11.02
CA ILE A 48 3.52 9.00 11.30
C ILE A 48 2.62 9.27 10.10
N VAL A 49 1.31 9.33 10.33
CA VAL A 49 0.33 9.71 9.31
C VAL A 49 0.01 11.20 9.46
N VAL A 50 0.17 11.96 8.37
CA VAL A 50 -0.01 13.41 8.34
C VAL A 50 -1.12 13.75 7.32
N PRO A 51 -2.39 13.90 7.77
CA PRO A 51 -3.49 14.27 6.91
C PRO A 51 -3.39 15.75 6.48
N GLY A 52 -3.68 16.04 5.21
CA GLY A 52 -3.71 17.40 4.67
C GLY A 52 -5.04 18.13 4.91
N ASN A 53 -6.11 17.41 5.25
CA ASN A 53 -7.42 17.99 5.54
C ASN A 53 -8.27 17.09 6.45
N ARG A 54 -9.46 17.57 6.83
CA ARG A 54 -10.36 16.88 7.77
C ARG A 54 -10.91 15.55 7.25
N PHE A 55 -11.14 15.42 5.94
CA PHE A 55 -11.62 14.16 5.36
C PHE A 55 -10.51 13.12 5.34
N GLU A 56 -9.28 13.54 5.02
CA GLU A 56 -8.12 12.66 5.07
C GLU A 56 -7.81 12.17 6.49
N TYR A 57 -8.11 12.98 7.52
CA TYR A 57 -8.00 12.54 8.91
C TYR A 57 -8.97 11.39 9.22
N LEU A 58 -10.22 11.50 8.74
CA LEU A 58 -11.22 10.43 8.91
C LEU A 58 -10.80 9.16 8.17
N GLU A 59 -10.31 9.29 6.93
CA GLU A 59 -9.80 8.15 6.12
C GLU A 59 -8.59 7.49 6.81
N ALA A 60 -7.65 8.30 7.32
CA ALA A 60 -6.50 7.81 8.06
C ALA A 60 -6.91 7.09 9.36
N ARG A 61 -7.86 7.63 10.12
CA ARG A 61 -8.34 7.00 11.34
C ARG A 61 -9.03 5.67 11.05
N ALA A 62 -9.90 5.63 10.04
CA ALA A 62 -10.56 4.39 9.61
C ALA A 62 -9.56 3.32 9.17
N ALA A 63 -8.50 3.70 8.43
CA ALA A 63 -7.45 2.75 8.05
C ALA A 63 -6.66 2.23 9.25
N LEU A 64 -6.38 3.07 10.25
CA LEU A 64 -5.73 2.64 11.49
C LEU A 64 -6.63 1.70 12.30
N ASP A 65 -7.92 2.02 12.44
CA ASP A 65 -8.90 1.16 13.13
C ASP A 65 -8.98 -0.22 12.45
N ALA A 66 -8.98 -0.27 11.11
CA ALA A 66 -8.97 -1.51 10.35
C ALA A 66 -7.68 -2.33 10.58
N ILE A 67 -6.51 -1.67 10.60
CA ILE A 67 -5.23 -2.35 10.90
C ILE A 67 -5.24 -2.92 12.33
N GLU A 68 -5.72 -2.17 13.32
CA GLU A 68 -5.85 -2.62 14.71
C GLU A 68 -6.80 -3.83 14.83
N ALA A 69 -7.84 -3.88 14.01
CA ALA A 69 -8.77 -5.01 13.91
C ALA A 69 -8.24 -6.20 13.08
N GLY A 70 -7.09 -6.06 12.41
CA GLY A 70 -6.55 -7.08 11.50
C GLY A 70 -7.31 -7.19 10.18
N GLU A 71 -8.06 -6.15 9.80
CA GLU A 71 -8.86 -6.08 8.58
C GLU A 71 -8.05 -5.51 7.40
N LEU A 72 -7.93 -6.29 6.34
CA LEU A 72 -7.24 -5.92 5.11
C LEU A 72 -8.24 -5.63 3.99
N ASP A 73 -7.85 -4.72 3.09
CA ASP A 73 -8.62 -4.42 1.88
C ASP A 73 -8.88 -5.70 1.07
N ALA A 74 -10.11 -5.86 0.58
CA ALA A 74 -10.48 -7.04 -0.21
C ALA A 74 -9.73 -7.07 -1.56
N ASP A 75 -9.13 -8.21 -1.89
CA ASP A 75 -8.58 -8.47 -3.22
C ASP A 75 -9.69 -8.99 -4.14
N VAL A 76 -10.39 -8.06 -4.78
CA VAL A 76 -11.53 -8.39 -5.64
C VAL A 76 -11.03 -8.82 -7.02
N PHE A 77 -11.05 -10.14 -7.26
CA PHE A 77 -10.83 -10.66 -8.61
C PHE A 77 -11.90 -10.15 -9.57
N ARG A 78 -11.47 -9.48 -10.63
CA ARG A 78 -12.39 -8.96 -11.66
C ARG A 78 -12.59 -10.03 -12.73
N MET A 79 -13.77 -10.66 -12.74
CA MET A 79 -14.16 -11.53 -13.84
C MET A 79 -14.39 -10.70 -15.12
N GLY A 80 -13.83 -11.18 -16.23
CA GLY A 80 -13.84 -10.46 -17.50
C GLY A 80 -12.63 -9.53 -17.63
N ALA A 81 -11.88 -9.74 -18.70
CA ALA A 81 -10.74 -8.93 -19.14
C ALA A 81 -10.41 -9.30 -20.60
N LEU A 82 -11.44 -9.34 -21.45
CA LEU A 82 -11.30 -9.79 -22.84
C LEU A 82 -10.39 -8.87 -23.66
N ASP A 83 -10.31 -7.60 -23.28
CA ASP A 83 -9.35 -6.62 -23.78
C ASP A 83 -7.90 -7.02 -23.44
N VAL A 84 -7.62 -7.42 -22.20
CA VAL A 84 -6.31 -7.96 -21.78
C VAL A 84 -5.99 -9.25 -22.51
N LEU A 85 -6.97 -10.14 -22.69
CA LEU A 85 -6.80 -11.37 -23.47
C LEU A 85 -6.47 -11.06 -24.94
N ALA A 86 -7.21 -10.16 -25.58
CA ALA A 86 -6.96 -9.74 -26.95
C ALA A 86 -5.57 -9.10 -27.10
N GLN A 87 -5.18 -8.25 -26.14
CA GLN A 87 -3.84 -7.67 -26.09
C GLN A 87 -2.76 -8.75 -25.98
N HIS A 88 -2.96 -9.76 -25.13
CA HIS A 88 -2.01 -10.85 -24.96
C HIS A 88 -1.88 -11.69 -26.23
N VAL A 89 -2.99 -12.06 -26.87
CA VAL A 89 -2.99 -12.83 -28.14
C VAL A 89 -2.26 -12.05 -29.23
N MET A 90 -2.52 -10.75 -29.37
CA MET A 90 -1.83 -9.90 -30.34
C MET A 90 -0.32 -9.84 -30.05
N ALA A 91 0.08 -9.65 -28.79
CA ALA A 91 1.48 -9.62 -28.41
C ALA A 91 2.19 -10.95 -28.73
N CYS A 92 1.56 -12.10 -28.48
CA CYS A 92 2.11 -13.41 -28.84
C CYS A 92 2.22 -13.62 -30.36
N ALA A 93 1.31 -13.06 -31.16
CA ALA A 93 1.35 -13.18 -32.62
C ALA A 93 2.40 -12.25 -33.26
N CYS A 94 2.80 -11.18 -32.58
CA CYS A 94 3.77 -10.19 -33.08
C CYS A 94 5.18 -10.32 -32.45
N ALA A 95 5.38 -11.24 -31.52
CA ALA A 95 6.68 -11.56 -30.92
C ALA A 95 7.49 -12.52 -31.79
#